data_AF-A0A4Z1KHN1-F1
#
_entry.id   AF-A0A4Z1KHN1-F1
#
_cell.length_a   1.000
_cell.length_b   1.000
_cell.length_c   1.000
_cell.angle_alpha   90.00
_cell.angle_beta   90.00
_cell.angle_gamma   90.00
#
_symmetry.space_group_name_H-M   'P 1'
#
loop_
_entity.id
_entity.type
_entity.pdbx_description
1 polymer ?
#
loop_
_entity_poly.entity_id
_entity_poly.type
_entity_poly.pdbx_seq_one_letter_code
_entity_poly.pdbx_strand_id
1 'polypeptide(L)'
;MPWPPYRKPTPKNRWSMYPSLHDSVARLLAEHNLHFEFHPIDDPIGCTKEYDTNIMGKFICHKRACPSHGWSSKKIAITIRMYAGAKYNGRVYYQRCKSCNTLSQPILDDSYAERVAYRLKKWSGIEMDKPVYSGKSKGPHNEDLCEGCKDGHCSALNAACSDGFYPGA
;
A
#
# COMPACT_ATOMS: atom_id res chain seq x y z
N MET A 1 -3.64 -31.06 26.73
CA MET A 1 -2.41 -30.48 26.16
C MET A 1 -2.78 -29.18 25.45
N PRO A 2 -2.16 -28.03 25.74
CA PRO A 2 -2.35 -26.82 24.96
C PRO A 2 -1.66 -26.97 23.61
N TRP A 3 -2.35 -26.61 22.53
CA TRP A 3 -1.81 -26.63 21.17
C TRP A 3 -0.60 -25.69 21.06
N PRO A 4 0.49 -26.09 20.37
CA PRO A 4 1.60 -25.18 20.10
C PRO A 4 1.08 -23.94 19.37
N PRO A 5 1.47 -22.71 19.77
CA PRO A 5 1.01 -21.51 19.09
C PRO A 5 1.43 -21.57 17.62
N TYR A 6 0.43 -21.51 16.74
CA TYR A 6 0.57 -21.58 15.29
C TYR A 6 1.64 -20.60 14.81
N ARG A 7 2.72 -21.13 14.23
CA ARG A 7 3.84 -20.34 13.70
C ARG A 7 3.49 -19.93 12.28
N LYS A 8 3.17 -18.65 12.06
CA LYS A 8 3.15 -18.11 10.69
C LYS A 8 4.58 -18.09 10.15
N PRO A 9 4.85 -18.73 9.00
CA PRO A 9 6.17 -18.65 8.35
C PRO A 9 6.52 -17.21 8.00
N THR A 10 7.81 -16.90 7.95
CA THR A 10 8.27 -15.63 7.37
C THR A 10 7.85 -15.56 5.91
N PRO A 11 7.30 -14.44 5.42
CA PRO A 11 6.96 -14.31 4.02
C PRO A 11 8.21 -14.44 3.15
N LYS A 12 8.11 -15.22 2.06
CA LYS A 12 9.19 -15.35 1.06
C LYS A 12 9.18 -14.20 0.04
N ASN A 13 7.99 -13.66 -0.25
CA ASN A 13 7.81 -12.56 -1.18
C ASN A 13 7.97 -11.21 -0.47
N ARG A 14 8.33 -10.17 -1.23
CA ARG A 14 8.52 -8.79 -0.74
C ARG A 14 7.23 -7.95 -0.78
N TRP A 15 6.17 -8.50 -1.37
CA TRP A 15 4.84 -7.92 -1.47
C TRP A 15 3.79 -9.03 -1.59
N SER A 16 2.52 -8.66 -1.46
CA SER A 16 1.38 -9.48 -1.85
C SER A 16 0.27 -8.62 -2.45
N MET A 17 -0.67 -9.27 -3.12
CA MET A 17 -1.96 -8.67 -3.48
C MET A 17 -3.05 -9.10 -2.51
N TYR A 18 -4.16 -8.38 -2.48
CA TYR A 18 -5.25 -8.58 -1.51
C TYR A 18 -6.61 -8.77 -2.21
N PRO A 19 -6.86 -9.92 -2.87
CA PRO A 19 -8.14 -10.19 -3.54
C PRO A 19 -9.34 -10.12 -2.58
N SER A 20 -9.14 -10.52 -1.32
CA SER A 20 -10.18 -10.49 -0.28
C SER A 20 -10.67 -9.09 0.10
N LEU A 21 -9.96 -8.03 -0.33
CA LEU A 21 -10.38 -6.64 -0.12
C LEU A 21 -11.07 -6.05 -1.36
N HIS A 22 -11.31 -6.88 -2.40
CA HIS A 22 -11.97 -6.45 -3.62
C HIS A 22 -13.37 -5.90 -3.36
N ASP A 23 -14.17 -6.55 -2.52
CA ASP A 23 -15.55 -6.12 -2.24
C ASP A 23 -15.59 -4.72 -1.62
N SER A 24 -14.62 -4.40 -0.75
CA SER A 24 -14.48 -3.05 -0.17
C SER A 24 -14.18 -1.99 -1.24
N VAL A 25 -13.34 -2.32 -2.24
CA VAL A 25 -13.06 -1.44 -3.38
C VAL A 25 -14.28 -1.33 -4.28
N ALA A 26 -14.91 -2.45 -4.62
CA ALA A 26 -16.07 -2.52 -5.51
C ALA A 26 -17.24 -1.69 -4.98
N ARG A 27 -17.49 -1.74 -3.65
CA ARG A 27 -18.50 -0.89 -3.00
C ARG A 27 -18.25 0.60 -3.21
N LEU A 28 -16.99 1.06 -3.11
CA LEU A 28 -16.64 2.47 -3.34
C LEU A 28 -16.72 2.85 -4.83
N LEU A 29 -16.48 1.91 -5.74
CA LEU A 29 -16.59 2.14 -7.18
C LEU A 29 -18.05 2.23 -7.65
N ALA A 30 -18.92 1.42 -7.05
CA ALA A 30 -20.35 1.38 -7.37
C ALA A 30 -21.05 2.73 -7.16
N GLU A 31 -20.55 3.58 -6.26
CA GLU A 31 -21.03 4.96 -6.06
C GLU A 31 -21.02 5.81 -7.34
N HIS A 32 -20.18 5.45 -8.32
CA HIS A 32 -20.09 6.13 -9.62
C HIS A 32 -20.36 5.18 -10.80
N ASN A 33 -21.11 4.10 -10.58
CA ASN A 33 -21.41 3.07 -11.59
C ASN A 33 -20.16 2.47 -12.27
N LEU A 34 -19.04 2.42 -11.54
CA LEU A 34 -17.83 1.74 -12.01
C LEU A 34 -17.82 0.30 -11.54
N HIS A 35 -17.63 -0.62 -12.49
CA HIS A 35 -17.50 -2.04 -12.22
C HIS A 35 -16.14 -2.51 -12.69
N PHE A 36 -15.34 -2.99 -11.75
CA PHE A 36 -14.03 -3.56 -12.03
C PHE A 36 -13.94 -4.97 -11.48
N GLU A 37 -13.16 -5.83 -12.12
CA GLU A 37 -12.79 -7.14 -11.60
C GLU A 37 -11.38 -7.13 -11.01
N PHE A 38 -11.14 -7.98 -10.02
CA PHE A 38 -9.78 -8.20 -9.51
C PHE A 38 -8.98 -9.08 -10.48
N HIS A 39 -7.78 -8.63 -10.84
CA HIS A 39 -6.83 -9.39 -11.66
C HIS A 39 -5.90 -10.22 -10.75
N PRO A 40 -5.99 -11.57 -10.75
CA PRO A 40 -5.25 -12.39 -9.79
C PRO A 40 -3.80 -12.64 -10.16
N ILE A 41 -3.35 -12.20 -11.34
CA ILE A 41 -2.00 -12.42 -11.84
C ILE A 41 -1.19 -11.15 -11.59
N ASP A 42 0.00 -11.33 -11.01
CA ASP A 42 0.94 -10.24 -10.76
C ASP A 42 1.98 -10.17 -11.88
N ASP A 43 1.56 -9.73 -13.05
CA ASP A 43 2.45 -9.52 -14.19
C ASP A 43 2.37 -8.07 -14.71
N PRO A 44 3.45 -7.56 -15.31
CA PRO A 44 3.43 -6.28 -16.00
C PRO A 44 2.83 -6.37 -17.41
N ILE A 45 2.56 -7.57 -17.92
CA ILE A 45 2.15 -7.80 -19.31
C ILE A 45 0.69 -7.40 -19.46
N GLY A 46 0.41 -6.45 -20.35
CA GLY A 46 -0.96 -5.94 -20.52
C GLY A 46 -1.43 -5.01 -19.40
N CYS A 47 -0.54 -4.61 -18.49
CA CYS A 47 -0.78 -3.46 -17.62
C CYS A 47 -0.84 -2.21 -18.50
N THR A 48 -1.97 -1.50 -18.44
CA THR A 48 -2.21 -0.30 -19.27
C THR A 48 -1.91 0.99 -18.51
N LYS A 49 -2.05 0.97 -17.17
CA LYS A 49 -1.71 2.08 -16.29
C LYS A 49 -1.19 1.56 -14.95
N GLU A 50 -0.20 2.24 -14.39
CA GLU A 50 0.37 1.95 -13.08
C GLU A 50 0.51 3.24 -12.27
N TYR A 51 0.34 3.15 -10.95
CA TYR A 51 0.48 4.30 -10.06
C TYR A 51 0.98 3.90 -8.67
N ASP A 52 2.11 4.47 -8.27
CA ASP A 52 2.69 4.28 -6.95
C ASP A 52 2.12 5.27 -5.94
N THR A 53 1.77 4.76 -4.76
CA THR A 53 1.26 5.57 -3.66
C THR A 53 1.46 4.85 -2.33
N ASN A 54 0.86 5.39 -1.27
CA ASN A 54 1.04 4.89 0.08
C ASN A 54 -0.31 4.71 0.78
N ILE A 55 -0.39 3.67 1.60
CA ILE A 55 -1.52 3.39 2.49
C ILE A 55 -1.04 3.28 3.94
N MET A 56 -2.00 3.12 4.84
CA MET A 56 -1.79 2.95 6.26
C MET A 56 -2.05 1.50 6.67
N GLY A 57 -1.49 1.13 7.82
CA GLY A 57 -1.69 -0.17 8.41
C GLY A 57 -0.70 -0.45 9.52
N LYS A 58 -0.59 -1.72 9.88
CA LYS A 58 0.31 -2.19 10.95
C LYS A 58 1.02 -3.48 10.56
N PHE A 59 2.17 -3.69 11.16
CA PHE A 59 2.98 -4.89 11.00
C PHE A 59 3.14 -5.59 12.33
N ILE A 60 3.25 -6.92 12.30
CA ILE A 60 3.56 -7.74 13.47
C ILE A 60 4.93 -8.37 13.25
N CYS A 61 5.81 -8.25 14.24
CA CYS A 61 7.07 -8.99 14.20
C CYS A 61 6.85 -10.39 14.76
N HIS A 62 7.07 -11.42 13.94
CA HIS A 62 6.84 -12.81 14.33
C HIS A 62 8.06 -13.49 14.99
N LYS A 63 9.22 -12.82 15.03
CA LYS A 63 10.41 -13.35 15.72
C LYS A 63 10.21 -13.24 17.23
N ARG A 64 10.00 -14.36 17.92
CA ARG A 64 9.73 -14.43 19.37
C ARG A 64 10.80 -13.78 20.24
N ALA A 65 12.06 -13.89 19.85
CA ALA A 65 13.19 -13.27 20.56
C ALA A 65 13.35 -11.77 20.25
N CYS A 66 12.51 -11.19 19.39
CA CYS A 66 12.55 -9.77 19.09
C CYS A 66 11.72 -9.00 20.14
N PRO A 67 12.28 -7.94 20.75
CA PRO A 67 11.52 -7.12 21.69
C PRO A 67 10.44 -6.28 21.01
N SER A 68 10.51 -6.09 19.70
CA SER A 68 9.47 -5.40 18.93
C SER A 68 8.25 -6.31 18.76
N HIS A 69 7.10 -5.92 19.29
CA HIS A 69 5.84 -6.65 19.07
C HIS A 69 5.16 -6.33 17.73
N GLY A 70 5.51 -5.20 17.12
CA GLY A 70 4.90 -4.71 15.88
C GLY A 70 5.05 -3.20 15.77
N TRP A 71 4.65 -2.64 14.64
CA TRP A 71 4.67 -1.19 14.42
C TRP A 71 3.55 -0.77 13.47
N SER A 72 3.00 0.42 13.70
CA SER A 72 2.11 1.07 12.73
C SER A 72 2.94 1.78 11.67
N SER A 73 2.48 1.74 10.43
CA SER A 73 3.07 2.47 9.32
C SER A 73 1.99 3.31 8.65
N LYS A 74 2.29 4.59 8.42
CA LYS A 74 1.47 5.48 7.59
C LYS A 74 1.97 5.56 6.15
N LYS A 75 3.00 4.77 5.82
CA LYS A 75 3.69 4.75 4.53
C LYS A 75 4.00 3.31 4.15
N ILE A 76 2.94 2.54 3.92
CA ILE A 76 3.04 1.23 3.29
C ILE A 76 2.95 1.48 1.79
N ALA A 77 4.06 1.23 1.08
CA ALA A 77 4.10 1.42 -0.36
C ALA A 77 3.14 0.47 -1.05
N ILE A 78 2.41 0.99 -2.03
CA ILE A 78 1.57 0.19 -2.92
C ILE A 78 1.73 0.66 -4.35
N THR A 79 1.53 -0.28 -5.26
CA THR A 79 1.48 -0.03 -6.69
C THR A 79 0.15 -0.52 -7.22
N ILE A 80 -0.68 0.40 -7.66
CA ILE A 80 -2.02 0.12 -8.22
C ILE A 80 -1.85 -0.03 -9.72
N ARG A 81 -2.44 -1.08 -10.30
CA ARG A 81 -2.36 -1.34 -11.74
C ARG A 81 -3.74 -1.54 -12.34
N MET A 82 -3.91 -1.00 -13.55
CA MET A 82 -5.07 -1.24 -14.39
C MET A 82 -4.67 -2.10 -15.59
N TYR A 83 -5.61 -2.94 -16.01
CA TYR A 83 -5.51 -3.81 -17.17
C TYR A 83 -6.73 -3.61 -18.07
N ALA A 84 -6.66 -4.10 -19.30
CA ALA A 84 -7.80 -4.08 -20.22
C ALA A 84 -9.03 -4.82 -19.65
N GLY A 85 -10.23 -4.39 -20.07
CA GLY A 85 -11.49 -4.99 -19.63
C GLY A 85 -11.90 -4.65 -18.20
N ALA A 86 -11.56 -3.43 -17.73
CA ALA A 86 -11.87 -2.94 -16.38
C ALA A 86 -11.36 -3.89 -15.28
N LYS A 87 -10.10 -4.29 -15.37
CA LYS A 87 -9.46 -5.15 -14.37
C LYS A 87 -8.38 -4.38 -13.63
N TYR A 88 -8.18 -4.70 -12.36
CA TYR A 88 -7.12 -4.09 -11.56
C TYR A 88 -6.50 -5.06 -10.58
N ASN A 89 -5.28 -4.78 -10.16
CA ASN A 89 -4.71 -5.35 -8.95
C ASN A 89 -3.93 -4.28 -8.18
N GLY A 90 -3.38 -4.68 -7.04
CA GLY A 90 -2.54 -3.82 -6.22
C GLY A 90 -1.44 -4.63 -5.56
N ARG A 91 -0.18 -4.27 -5.82
CA ARG A 91 0.96 -4.75 -5.03
C ARG A 91 1.02 -3.97 -3.74
N VAL A 92 1.12 -4.67 -2.63
CA VAL A 92 1.32 -4.06 -1.32
C VAL A 92 2.64 -4.56 -0.76
N TYR A 93 3.57 -3.64 -0.60
CA TYR A 93 4.93 -3.95 -0.19
C TYR A 93 5.05 -4.18 1.31
N TYR A 94 5.96 -5.07 1.66
CA TYR A 94 6.23 -5.44 3.03
C TYR A 94 7.25 -4.50 3.67
N GLN A 95 7.36 -4.58 5.00
CA GLN A 95 8.38 -3.85 5.75
C GLN A 95 9.14 -4.80 6.67
N ARG A 96 10.38 -4.45 6.97
CA ARG A 96 11.25 -5.18 7.89
C ARG A 96 11.20 -4.57 9.28
N CYS A 97 11.20 -5.44 10.28
CA CYS A 97 11.29 -5.01 11.67
C CYS A 97 12.63 -4.32 11.93
N LYS A 98 12.60 -3.08 12.44
CA LYS A 98 13.81 -2.30 12.77
C LYS A 98 14.77 -3.04 13.71
N SER A 99 14.25 -3.81 14.67
CA SER A 99 15.08 -4.44 15.70
C SER A 99 15.72 -5.76 15.26
N CYS A 100 15.11 -6.50 14.32
CA CYS A 100 15.59 -7.85 13.97
C CYS A 100 15.61 -8.15 12.47
N ASN A 101 15.29 -7.17 11.64
CA ASN A 101 15.27 -7.23 10.17
C ASN A 101 14.37 -8.31 9.55
N THR A 102 13.52 -8.95 10.36
CA THR A 102 12.55 -9.95 9.90
C THR A 102 11.47 -9.27 9.07
N LEU A 103 11.18 -9.85 7.90
CA LEU A 103 10.16 -9.36 6.99
C LEU A 103 8.75 -9.59 7.55
N SER A 104 7.88 -8.59 7.44
CA SER A 104 6.52 -8.64 7.94
C SER A 104 5.54 -8.20 6.86
N GLN A 105 4.48 -8.99 6.67
CA GLN A 105 3.34 -8.64 5.83
C GLN A 105 2.43 -7.66 6.59
N PRO A 106 1.91 -6.61 5.93
CA PRO A 106 1.06 -5.65 6.61
C PRO A 106 -0.35 -6.19 6.84
N ILE A 107 -0.93 -5.75 7.95
CA ILE A 107 -2.36 -5.77 8.23
C ILE A 107 -2.88 -4.40 7.79
N LEU A 108 -3.71 -4.40 6.75
CA LEU A 108 -4.23 -3.20 6.13
C LEU A 108 -5.49 -2.70 6.85
N ASP A 109 -5.71 -1.40 6.79
CA ASP A 109 -6.96 -0.75 7.15
C ASP A 109 -7.71 -0.27 5.90
N ASP A 110 -8.79 0.47 6.10
CA ASP A 110 -9.67 0.94 5.03
C ASP A 110 -8.95 1.84 4.00
N SER A 111 -7.78 2.40 4.35
CA SER A 111 -7.01 3.24 3.43
C SER A 111 -6.54 2.49 2.18
N TYR A 112 -6.48 1.15 2.20
CA TYR A 112 -6.27 0.35 0.99
C TYR A 112 -7.41 0.58 -0.01
N ALA A 113 -8.64 0.31 0.41
CA ALA A 113 -9.79 0.35 -0.47
C ALA A 113 -10.04 1.77 -1.00
N GLU A 114 -9.95 2.77 -0.12
CA GLU A 114 -10.08 4.19 -0.47
C GLU A 114 -9.05 4.61 -1.53
N ARG A 115 -7.78 4.24 -1.35
CA ARG A 115 -6.70 4.66 -2.23
C ARG A 115 -6.80 4.01 -3.60
N VAL A 116 -7.12 2.71 -3.64
CA VAL A 116 -7.32 1.96 -4.88
C VAL A 116 -8.53 2.51 -5.63
N ALA A 117 -9.68 2.62 -4.96
CA ALA A 117 -10.90 3.14 -5.57
C ALA A 117 -10.71 4.57 -6.11
N TYR A 118 -10.07 5.46 -5.34
CA TYR A 118 -9.74 6.81 -5.80
C TYR A 118 -8.97 6.82 -7.11
N ARG A 119 -7.96 5.95 -7.22
CA ARG A 119 -7.11 5.90 -8.42
C ARG A 119 -7.85 5.36 -9.63
N LEU A 120 -8.66 4.32 -9.44
CA LEU A 120 -9.51 3.76 -10.49
C LEU A 120 -10.55 4.80 -10.96
N LYS A 121 -11.23 5.50 -10.05
CA LYS A 121 -12.15 6.61 -10.36
C LYS A 121 -11.48 7.68 -11.23
N LYS A 122 -10.29 8.16 -10.82
CA LYS A 122 -9.49 9.13 -11.60
C LYS A 122 -9.14 8.62 -13.00
N TRP A 123 -8.70 7.36 -13.11
CA TRP A 123 -8.33 6.79 -14.41
C TRP A 123 -9.53 6.54 -15.33
N SER A 124 -10.74 6.42 -14.79
CA SER A 124 -12.01 6.37 -15.50
C SER A 124 -12.61 7.75 -15.80
N GLY A 125 -11.89 8.85 -15.51
CA GLY A 125 -12.33 10.20 -15.83
C GLY A 125 -13.30 10.83 -14.82
N ILE A 126 -13.51 10.19 -13.66
CA ILE A 126 -14.32 10.78 -12.59
C ILE A 126 -13.54 11.92 -11.94
N GLU A 127 -14.17 13.08 -11.86
CA GLU A 127 -13.63 14.21 -11.10
C GLU A 127 -13.65 13.87 -9.61
N MET A 128 -12.49 14.02 -8.98
CA MET A 128 -12.29 13.69 -7.58
C MET A 128 -11.44 14.79 -6.96
N ASP A 129 -11.89 15.29 -5.82
CA ASP A 129 -11.11 16.22 -5.00
C ASP A 129 -9.77 15.61 -4.59
N LYS A 130 -8.80 16.45 -4.26
CA LYS A 130 -7.56 15.96 -3.68
C LYS A 130 -7.84 15.53 -2.24
N PRO A 131 -7.72 14.24 -1.90
CA PRO A 131 -7.95 13.77 -0.54
C PRO A 131 -6.96 14.44 0.43
N VAL A 132 -7.51 14.97 1.51
CA VAL A 132 -6.74 15.54 2.61
C VAL A 132 -6.28 14.40 3.50
N TYR A 133 -4.99 14.05 3.39
CA TYR A 133 -4.40 13.03 4.25
C TYR A 133 -4.01 13.65 5.59
N SER A 134 -4.84 13.46 6.60
CA SER A 134 -4.54 13.90 7.96
C SER A 134 -3.67 12.86 8.67
N GLY A 135 -2.58 13.32 9.29
CA GLY A 135 -1.72 12.44 10.08
C GLY A 135 -0.27 12.88 10.09
N LYS A 136 0.15 13.48 11.20
CA LYS A 136 1.58 13.72 11.43
C LYS A 136 2.32 12.38 11.43
N SER A 137 3.39 12.29 10.63
CA SER A 137 4.36 11.22 10.76
C SER A 137 5.19 11.45 12.02
N LYS A 138 5.56 10.38 12.72
CA LYS A 138 6.46 10.46 13.88
C LYS A 138 7.95 10.47 13.50
N GLY A 139 8.27 10.64 12.22
CA GLY A 139 9.63 10.65 11.70
C GLY A 139 9.71 10.39 10.20
N PRO A 140 10.92 10.40 9.62
CA PRO A 140 11.12 10.03 8.22
C PRO A 140 10.74 8.57 7.98
N HIS A 141 10.35 8.28 6.74
CA HIS A 141 10.18 6.91 6.29
C HIS A 141 11.54 6.24 6.23
N ASN A 142 11.70 5.04 6.80
CA ASN A 142 12.96 4.31 6.72
C ASN A 142 12.96 3.43 5.47
N GLU A 143 13.65 3.91 4.44
CA GLU A 143 13.73 3.29 3.11
C GLU A 143 14.43 1.93 3.15
N ASP A 144 15.45 1.77 4.01
CA ASP A 144 16.18 0.50 4.19
C ASP A 144 15.32 -0.63 4.75
N LEU A 145 14.19 -0.29 5.37
CA LEU A 145 13.25 -1.26 5.93
C LEU A 145 12.02 -1.45 5.04
N CYS A 146 11.83 -0.63 4.01
CA CYS A 146 10.67 -0.69 3.13
C CYS A 146 11.00 -1.45 1.84
N GLU A 147 10.31 -2.56 1.59
CA GLU A 147 10.58 -3.31 0.36
C GLU A 147 10.11 -2.55 -0.90
N GLY A 148 9.16 -1.61 -0.77
CA GLY A 148 8.76 -0.74 -1.87
C GLY A 148 9.83 0.28 -2.25
N CYS A 149 10.54 0.87 -1.27
CA CYS A 149 11.69 1.74 -1.55
C CYS A 149 12.80 0.98 -2.26
N LYS A 150 13.10 -0.24 -1.80
CA LYS A 150 14.11 -1.10 -2.42
C LYS A 150 13.76 -1.53 -3.85
N ASP A 151 12.48 -1.57 -4.17
CA ASP A 151 11.96 -1.89 -5.49
C ASP A 151 11.72 -0.65 -6.36
N GLY A 152 12.00 0.56 -5.85
CA GLY A 152 11.79 1.82 -6.57
C GLY A 152 10.34 2.33 -6.62
N HIS A 153 9.42 1.68 -5.90
CA HIS A 153 7.96 1.90 -5.97
C HIS A 153 7.38 2.68 -4.77
N CYS A 154 8.23 3.24 -3.92
CA CYS A 154 7.79 4.10 -2.83
C CYS A 154 8.23 5.53 -3.10
N SER A 155 7.27 6.40 -3.36
CA SER A 155 7.51 7.84 -3.25
C SER A 155 7.71 8.17 -1.77
N ALA A 156 8.97 8.31 -1.37
CA ALA A 156 9.32 8.96 -0.11
C ALA A 156 8.81 10.40 -0.18
N LEU A 157 7.52 10.62 0.15
CA LEU A 157 6.98 11.96 0.27
C LEU A 157 7.69 12.62 1.45
N ASN A 158 8.79 13.31 1.15
CA ASN A 158 9.26 14.44 1.92
C ASN A 158 8.05 15.35 2.09
N ALA A 159 7.50 15.37 3.30
CA ALA A 159 6.63 16.45 3.72
C ALA A 159 7.53 17.68 3.89
N ALA A 160 7.88 18.32 2.78
CA ALA A 160 8.23 19.72 2.77
C ALA A 160 7.11 20.43 2.00
N CYS A 161 6.13 20.95 2.74
CA CYS A 161 5.59 22.23 2.33
C CYS A 161 6.77 23.20 2.40
N SER A 162 7.36 23.54 1.26
CA SER A 162 7.94 24.86 1.07
C SER A 162 7.00 25.59 0.14
N ASP A 163 6.07 26.31 0.77
CA ASP A 163 5.43 27.45 0.14
C ASP A 163 6.53 28.40 -0.37
N GLY A 164 6.34 28.89 -1.59
CA GLY A 164 6.71 30.26 -1.91
C GLY A 164 7.92 30.48 -2.81
N PHE A 165 7.57 30.99 -4.00
CA PHE A 165 8.23 32.14 -4.66
C PHE A 165 9.35 31.85 -5.67
N TYR A 166 8.94 31.78 -6.95
CA TYR A 166 9.75 32.29 -8.06
C TYR A 166 9.50 33.79 -8.18
N PRO A 167 10.46 34.69 -7.94
CA PRO A 167 10.51 35.95 -8.66
C PRO A 167 11.16 35.68 -10.02
N GLY A 168 10.44 36.05 -11.09
CA GLY A 168 11.06 36.18 -12.40
C GLY A 168 12.03 37.36 -12.45
N ALA A 169 13.07 37.20 -13.26
CA ALA A 169 13.69 38.20 -14.11
C ALA A 169 14.48 37.46 -15.19
#